data_AF-A0A4Y1RHR3-F1
#
_entry.id   AF-A0A4Y1RHR3-F1
#
_cell.length_a   1.000
_cell.length_b   1.000
_cell.length_c   1.000
_cell.angle_alpha   90.00
_cell.angle_beta   90.00
_cell.angle_gamma   90.00
#
_symmetry.space_group_name_H-M   'P 1'
#
loop_
_entity.id
_entity.type
_entity.pdbx_description
1 polymer ?
#
loop_
_entity_poly.entity_id
_entity_poly.type
_entity_poly.pdbx_seq_one_letter_code
_entity_poly.pdbx_strand_id
1 'polypeptide(L)'
;MGLRHDIVQVLCKFEMIFPPAFFTSMMHVMVHLPEEALLAGPVNYRWMYPIERLLGELKKSVRNRAKPEGSIIEAWVQYESLTFCGMYLKDVETAFQSASA
;
A
#
# COMPACT_ATOMS: atom_id res chain seq x y z
N MET A 1 8.55 26.72 2.74
CA MET A 1 7.82 27.93 2.29
C MET A 1 7.67 28.03 0.76
N GLY A 2 8.56 27.46 -0.07
CA GLY A 2 8.48 27.57 -1.55
C GLY A 2 7.27 26.88 -2.18
N LEU A 3 7.05 25.59 -1.91
CA LEU A 3 6.06 24.78 -2.64
C LEU A 3 4.62 25.32 -2.62
N ARG A 4 4.13 25.81 -1.46
CA ARG A 4 2.80 26.43 -1.37
C ARG A 4 2.70 27.70 -2.22
N HIS A 5 3.75 28.53 -2.19
CA HIS A 5 3.79 29.75 -2.99
C HIS A 5 3.80 29.44 -4.49
N ASP A 6 4.56 28.43 -4.90
CA ASP A 6 4.64 27.98 -6.29
C ASP A 6 3.29 27.44 -6.78
N ILE A 7 2.59 26.65 -5.97
CA ILE A 7 1.24 26.14 -6.29
C ILE A 7 0.25 27.29 -6.46
N VAL A 8 0.26 28.29 -5.57
CA VAL A 8 -0.61 29.47 -5.71
C VAL A 8 -0.31 30.22 -7.00
N GLN A 9 0.96 30.43 -7.34
CA GLN A 9 1.32 31.09 -8.61
C GLN A 9 0.84 30.31 -9.84
N VAL A 10 0.94 28.98 -9.83
CA VAL A 10 0.43 28.13 -10.92
C VAL A 10 -1.08 28.23 -11.03
N LEU A 11 -1.81 28.19 -9.91
CA LEU A 11 -3.27 28.33 -9.90
C LEU A 11 -3.71 29.70 -10.45
N CYS A 12 -3.04 30.79 -10.06
CA CYS A 12 -3.31 32.12 -10.61
C CYS A 12 -3.08 32.18 -12.13
N LYS A 13 -2.03 31.51 -12.64
CA LYS A 13 -1.79 31.44 -14.09
C LYS A 13 -2.85 30.61 -14.81
N PHE A 14 -3.33 29.53 -14.19
CA PHE A 14 -4.42 28.73 -14.74
C PHE A 14 -5.73 29.51 -14.81
N GLU A 15 -5.98 30.41 -13.86
CA GLU A 15 -7.21 31.21 -13.82
C GLU A 15 -7.31 32.17 -15.01
N MET A 16 -6.16 32.57 -15.55
CA MET A 16 -6.08 33.36 -16.78
C MET A 16 -6.33 32.55 -18.07
N ILE A 17 -6.22 31.22 -18.02
CA ILE A 17 -6.24 30.34 -19.20
C ILE A 17 -7.54 29.52 -19.26
N PHE A 18 -7.99 29.01 -18.12
CA PHE A 18 -9.12 28.10 -18.01
C PHE A 18 -10.39 28.82 -17.54
N PRO A 19 -11.58 28.36 -17.99
CA PRO A 19 -12.84 28.93 -17.52
C PRO A 19 -13.05 28.65 -16.02
N PRO A 20 -13.88 29.45 -15.32
CA PRO A 20 -14.17 29.26 -13.89
C PRO A 20 -14.64 27.85 -13.52
N ALA A 21 -15.30 27.14 -14.46
CA ALA A 21 -15.74 25.75 -14.27
C ALA A 21 -14.59 24.76 -14.02
N PHE A 22 -13.35 25.10 -14.39
CA PHE A 22 -12.16 24.30 -14.11
C PHE A 22 -11.76 24.35 -12.63
N PHE A 23 -12.04 25.47 -11.95
CA PHE A 23 -11.69 25.72 -10.55
C PHE A 23 -12.72 25.11 -9.60
N THR A 24 -12.75 23.78 -9.60
CA THR A 24 -13.52 23.01 -8.61
C THR A 24 -12.83 23.03 -7.26
N SER A 25 -13.55 22.63 -6.21
CA SER A 25 -13.00 22.47 -4.85
C SER A 25 -11.73 21.60 -4.84
N MET A 26 -11.62 20.60 -5.72
CA MET A 26 -10.44 19.75 -5.86
C MET A 26 -9.17 20.53 -6.23
N MET A 27 -9.28 21.58 -7.05
CA MET A 27 -8.11 22.40 -7.42
C MET A 27 -7.58 23.20 -6.22
N HIS A 28 -8.47 23.64 -5.33
CA HIS A 28 -8.07 24.36 -4.12
C HIS A 28 -7.44 23.46 -3.06
N VAL A 29 -7.77 22.16 -3.02
CA VAL A 29 -7.12 21.18 -2.12
C VAL A 29 -5.60 21.15 -2.34
N MET A 30 -5.11 21.40 -3.56
CA MET A 30 -3.67 21.47 -3.87
C MET A 30 -2.92 22.52 -3.04
N VAL A 31 -3.58 23.59 -2.60
CA VAL A 31 -2.95 24.63 -1.77
C VAL A 31 -2.65 24.12 -0.36
N HIS A 32 -3.47 23.18 0.14
CA HIS A 32 -3.35 22.61 1.48
C HIS A 32 -2.45 21.38 1.54
N LEU A 33 -2.32 20.65 0.43
CA LEU A 33 -1.51 19.44 0.29
C LEU A 33 -0.05 19.55 0.81
N PRO A 34 0.70 20.65 0.59
CA PRO A 34 2.04 20.80 1.15
C PRO A 34 2.07 20.84 2.68
N GLU A 35 1.08 21.50 3.28
CA GLU A 35 0.95 21.65 4.72
C GLU A 35 0.46 20.33 5.34
N GLU A 36 -0.50 19.68 4.70
CA GLU A 36 -0.93 18.33 5.06
C GLU A 36 0.22 17.33 4.96
N ALA A 37 1.03 17.35 3.90
CA ALA A 37 2.19 16.46 3.77
C ALA A 37 3.25 16.71 4.85
N LEU A 38 3.47 17.97 5.24
CA LEU A 38 4.37 18.32 6.33
C LEU A 38 3.86 17.78 7.67
N LEU A 39 2.57 17.96 7.96
CA LEU A 39 1.93 17.50 9.19
C LEU A 39 1.80 15.98 9.26
N ALA A 40 1.47 15.37 8.12
CA ALA A 40 1.28 13.94 7.96
C ALA A 40 2.56 13.12 8.04
N GLY A 41 3.70 13.73 7.70
CA GLY A 41 4.96 13.05 7.54
C GLY A 41 4.98 12.12 6.31
N PRO A 42 5.94 11.18 6.24
CA PRO A 42 6.12 10.31 5.08
C PRO A 42 4.88 9.48 4.75
N VAL A 43 4.49 9.46 3.47
CA VAL A 43 3.34 8.72 2.92
C VAL A 43 3.36 7.23 3.31
N ASN A 44 4.57 6.66 3.45
CA ASN A 44 4.79 5.25 3.79
C ASN A 44 4.07 4.83 5.07
N TYR A 45 3.90 5.73 6.05
CA TYR A 45 3.22 5.42 7.32
C TYR A 45 1.70 5.62 7.28
N ARG A 46 1.16 6.24 6.22
CA ARG A 46 -0.29 6.50 6.06
C ARG A 46 -0.92 5.69 4.93
N TRP A 47 -0.12 5.00 4.12
CA TRP A 47 -0.65 4.21 3.03
C TRP A 47 -1.25 2.90 3.57
N MET A 48 -2.53 2.66 3.27
CA MET A 48 -3.20 1.40 3.62
C MET A 48 -2.75 0.22 2.75
N TYR A 49 -2.12 0.47 1.61
CA TYR A 49 -1.82 -0.58 0.63
C TYR A 49 -1.02 -1.78 1.18
N PRO A 50 0.03 -1.61 2.02
CA PRO A 50 0.71 -2.76 2.63
C PRO A 50 -0.21 -3.60 3.53
N ILE A 51 -1.11 -2.94 4.27
CA ILE A 51 -2.08 -3.59 5.17
C ILE A 51 -3.11 -4.35 4.33
N GLU A 52 -3.67 -3.70 3.30
CA GLU A 52 -4.65 -4.31 2.40
C GLU A 52 -4.06 -5.51 1.66
N ARG A 53 -2.82 -5.40 1.19
CA ARG A 53 -2.10 -6.51 0.54
C ARG A 53 -1.91 -7.69 1.50
N LEU A 54 -1.47 -7.43 2.74
CA LEU A 54 -1.32 -8.47 3.76
C LEU A 54 -2.66 -9.15 4.04
N LEU A 55 -3.73 -8.38 4.26
CA LEU A 55 -5.08 -8.90 4.48
C LEU A 55 -5.57 -9.73 3.28
N GLY A 56 -5.22 -9.33 2.06
CA GLY A 56 -5.48 -10.08 0.84
C GLY A 56 -4.85 -11.48 0.85
N GLU A 57 -3.57 -11.59 1.24
CA GLU A 57 -2.88 -12.88 1.34
C GLU A 57 -3.42 -13.75 2.48
N LEU A 58 -3.68 -13.15 3.65
CA LEU A 58 -4.30 -13.86 4.78
C LEU A 58 -5.68 -14.43 4.40
N LYS A 59 -6.47 -13.66 3.64
CA LYS A 59 -7.78 -14.10 3.17
C LYS A 59 -7.69 -15.30 2.22
N LYS A 60 -6.67 -15.37 1.35
CA LYS A 60 -6.43 -16.53 0.48
C LYS A 60 -6.10 -17.80 1.28
N SER A 61 -5.52 -17.64 2.47
CA SER A 61 -5.14 -18.74 3.37
C SER A 61 -6.34 -19.36 4.12
N VAL A 62 -7.52 -18.73 4.08
CA VAL A 62 -8.74 -19.23 4.74
C VAL A 62 -9.40 -20.33 3.91
N ARG A 63 -9.05 -21.59 4.20
CA ARG A 63 -9.66 -22.81 3.65
C ARG A 63 -10.93 -23.21 4.41
N ASN A 64 -10.96 -22.97 5.72
CA ASN A 64 -12.14 -23.18 6.57
C ASN A 64 -12.75 -21.86 7.04
N ARG A 65 -13.85 -21.44 6.40
CA ARG A 65 -14.55 -20.18 6.76
C ARG A 65 -15.26 -20.23 8.11
N ALA A 66 -15.55 -21.42 8.65
CA ALA A 66 -16.14 -21.54 9.99
C ALA A 66 -15.12 -21.28 11.11
N LYS A 67 -13.81 -21.37 10.80
CA LYS A 67 -12.70 -21.13 11.72
C LYS A 67 -11.55 -20.40 11.01
N PRO A 68 -11.73 -19.12 10.63
CA PRO A 68 -10.80 -18.40 9.76
C PRO A 68 -9.42 -18.21 10.39
N GLU A 69 -9.35 -17.86 11.67
CA GLU A 69 -8.10 -17.69 12.42
C GLU A 69 -7.30 -19.00 12.46
N GLY A 70 -7.96 -20.12 12.78
CA GLY A 70 -7.33 -21.44 12.79
C GLY A 70 -6.80 -21.84 11.40
N SER A 71 -7.55 -21.56 10.34
CA SER A 71 -7.12 -21.82 8.97
C SER A 71 -5.90 -20.98 8.55
N ILE A 72 -5.82 -19.74 9.02
CA ILE A 72 -4.66 -18.86 8.79
C ILE A 72 -3.45 -19.40 9.55
N ILE A 73 -3.59 -19.73 10.84
CA ILE A 73 -2.51 -20.27 11.67
C ILE A 73 -1.95 -21.57 11.06
N GLU A 74 -2.81 -22.48 10.61
CA GLU A 74 -2.39 -23.71 9.96
C GLU A 74 -1.55 -23.45 8.70
N ALA A 75 -2.00 -22.54 7.83
CA ALA A 75 -1.26 -22.15 6.64
C ALA A 75 0.11 -21.53 6.97
N TRP A 76 0.18 -20.71 8.01
CA TRP A 76 1.43 -20.12 8.50
C TRP A 76 2.40 -21.16 9.04
N VAL A 77 1.94 -22.11 9.85
CA VAL A 77 2.78 -23.19 10.38
C VAL A 77 3.34 -24.05 9.25
N GLN A 78 2.53 -24.36 8.24
CA GLN A 78 2.99 -25.07 7.04
C GLN A 78 4.05 -24.27 6.28
N TYR A 79 3.82 -22.97 6.07
CA TYR A 79 4.76 -22.08 5.40
C TYR A 79 6.11 -22.00 6.14
N GLU A 80 6.10 -21.79 7.46
CA GLU A 80 7.33 -21.74 8.27
C GLU A 80 8.07 -23.08 8.26
N SER A 81 7.34 -24.19 8.41
CA SER A 81 7.94 -25.53 8.39
C SER A 81 8.63 -25.82 7.07
N LEU A 82 7.99 -25.49 5.94
CA LEU A 82 8.55 -25.67 4.60
C LEU A 82 9.73 -24.72 4.34
N THR A 83 9.64 -23.48 4.80
CA THR A 83 10.73 -22.50 4.73
C THR A 83 11.95 -23.00 5.50
N PHE A 84 11.74 -23.48 6.73
CA PHE A 84 12.78 -24.05 7.56
C PHE A 84 13.41 -25.28 6.90
N CYS A 85 12.60 -26.24 6.44
CA CYS A 85 13.11 -27.41 5.72
C CYS A 85 13.92 -27.00 4.47
N GLY A 86 13.47 -26.00 3.72
CA GLY A 86 14.17 -25.48 2.54
C GLY A 86 15.55 -24.87 2.84
N MET A 87 15.78 -24.38 4.08
CA MET A 87 17.10 -23.91 4.48
C MET A 87 18.13 -25.05 4.61
N TYR A 88 17.70 -26.25 4.96
CA TYR A 88 18.57 -27.42 5.17
C TYR A 88 18.58 -28.38 3.98
N LEU A 89 17.51 -28.44 3.21
CA LEU A 89 17.35 -29.33 2.05
C LEU A 89 17.56 -28.57 0.73
N LYS A 90 18.63 -27.75 0.64
CA LYS A 90 18.89 -26.88 -0.52
C LYS A 90 19.12 -27.65 -1.83
N ASP A 91 19.60 -28.89 -1.74
CA ASP A 91 19.90 -29.73 -2.91
C ASP A 91 18.71 -30.60 -3.34
N VAL A 92 17.55 -30.45 -2.68
CA VAL A 92 16.32 -31.17 -3.02
C VAL A 92 15.37 -30.20 -3.68
N GLU A 93 15.04 -30.45 -4.95
CA GLU A 93 13.99 -29.68 -5.63
C GLU A 93 12.64 -29.91 -4.92
N THR A 94 12.11 -28.84 -4.33
CA THR A 94 10.79 -28.85 -3.70
C THR A 94 9.85 -27.93 -4.48
N ALA A 95 8.61 -28.39 -4.71
CA ALA A 95 7.58 -27.59 -5.38
C ALA A 95 7.29 -26.24 -4.66
N PHE A 96 7.64 -26.15 -3.37
CA PHE A 96 7.54 -24.95 -2.55
C PHE A 96 8.55 -23.86 -2.96
N GLN A 97 9.81 -24.23 -3.23
CA GLN A 97 10.84 -23.29 -3.66
C GLN A 97 10.59 -22.76 -5.08
N SER A 98 10.03 -23.59 -5.97
CA SER A 98 9.65 -23.14 -7.32
C SER A 98 8.44 -22.20 -7.37
N ALA A 99 7.58 -22.23 -6.34
CA ALA A 99 6.39 -21.37 -6.26
C ALA A 99 6.62 -20.06 -5.50
N SER A 100 7.78 -19.90 -4.86
CA SER A 100 8.17 -18.72 -4.08
C SER A 100 9.19 -17.82 -4.79
N ALA A 101 9.60 -18.18 -6.02
CA ALA A 101 10.48 -17.41 -6.90
C ALA A 101 9.70 -16.49 -7.86
#